data_AF-A0A285U0Y0-F1
#
_entry.id   AF-A0A285U0Y0-F1
#
_cell.length_a   1.000
_cell.length_b   1.000
_cell.length_c   1.000
_cell.angle_alpha   90.00
_cell.angle_beta   90.00
_cell.angle_gamma   90.00
#
_symmetry.space_group_name_H-M   'P 1'
#
loop_
_entity.id
_entity.type
_entity.pdbx_description
1 polymer ?
#
loop_
_entity_poly.entity_id
_entity_poly.type
_entity_poly.pdbx_seq_one_letter_code
_entity_poly.pdbx_strand_id
1 'polypeptide(L)'
;MADEAARAGKRHDAAVSDALATMTALQARIGSKTVGEDAAGDKAAQQRAVHVADGTAQPAQGAGVRAKPSTVSETEVGPTTDAAARMRPSTIGDGAADGGCSSHPPAAAVAAVVGGVAWGKEKDANDEKDANRMQCATGTGTGSGPGTTPGLSDTELGVWQSVDCGGIETGETGADPASVLDAPLDVAGLPLAAGLRLWELQRHPAQEPPKGDWRVWLLMGGRGSGKTRAGAEWVHEVARSTGKLRIALVAETLGDAREVMIDGVSGICRIARRHRPEFEASRRRLVWPNGTIAQIFSSEDPESLRGPQFHLAWCDELGKWRHAQETWDMLQFGLRLGDRPRTLVTTTPRAVELLRSLASDRGTVLAKIRTADNAGNLAKGFIEALNERYGGTRLGRQELDGELIADREDALWSRDRLEAIRQRPAGPLARIVVAVDPPATASAHSCCGIIVAGLDEAGRAVVLADLSVVGASPAGWAGAVVRAFRRFDADRVVAEVNQGGDMVAAVLRSIDAALPVTMVRATRGKFLRAEPVAALYEQGRVAHAGSFPELEDQMCDFGPDGLSSGRSPDRLDALVWALTALVLERRGEPRVREI
;
A
#
# COMPACT_ATOMS: atom_id res chain seq x y z
N MET A 1 19.21 31.59 -29.11
CA MET A 1 18.61 30.25 -29.32
C MET A 1 18.87 29.25 -28.19
N ALA A 2 19.95 28.45 -28.14
CA ALA A 2 20.09 27.40 -27.09
C ALA A 2 20.12 27.95 -25.65
N ASP A 3 20.98 28.93 -25.37
CA ASP A 3 21.04 29.61 -24.06
C ASP A 3 19.75 30.36 -23.69
N GLU A 4 18.99 30.76 -24.71
CA GLU A 4 17.76 31.52 -24.57
C GLU A 4 16.59 30.61 -24.20
N ALA A 5 16.52 29.42 -24.81
CA ALA A 5 15.63 28.33 -24.39
C ALA A 5 15.96 27.86 -22.95
N ALA A 6 17.25 27.74 -22.60
CA ALA A 6 17.65 27.41 -21.23
C ALA A 6 17.26 28.51 -20.21
N ARG A 7 17.37 29.79 -20.58
CA ARG A 7 16.89 30.93 -19.76
C ARG A 7 15.38 31.08 -19.74
N ALA A 8 14.65 30.55 -20.75
CA ALA A 8 13.20 30.47 -20.75
C ALA A 8 12.71 29.35 -19.82
N GLY A 9 13.33 28.16 -19.89
CA GLY A 9 13.07 27.04 -18.98
C GLY A 9 13.24 27.44 -17.51
N LYS A 10 14.41 28.00 -17.14
CA LYS A 10 14.65 28.47 -15.76
C LYS A 10 13.65 29.53 -15.27
N ARG A 11 13.13 30.38 -16.15
CA ARG A 11 12.07 31.36 -15.81
C ARG A 11 10.70 30.71 -15.66
N HIS A 12 10.40 29.68 -16.44
CA HIS A 12 9.21 28.87 -16.29
C HIS A 12 9.23 28.08 -14.97
N ASP A 13 10.33 27.39 -14.68
CA ASP A 13 10.49 26.58 -13.47
C ASP A 13 10.37 27.44 -12.19
N ALA A 14 10.95 28.65 -12.19
CA ALA A 14 10.79 29.62 -11.10
C ALA A 14 9.34 30.08 -10.93
N ALA A 15 8.64 30.42 -12.03
CA ALA A 15 7.23 30.82 -11.97
C ALA A 15 6.30 29.69 -11.50
N VAL A 16 6.58 28.44 -11.87
CA VAL A 16 5.87 27.26 -11.35
C VAL A 16 6.14 27.07 -9.86
N SER A 17 7.38 27.25 -9.41
CA SER A 17 7.75 27.17 -7.99
C SER A 17 7.04 28.22 -7.13
N ASP A 18 6.99 29.48 -7.58
CA ASP A 18 6.30 30.56 -6.84
C ASP A 18 4.78 30.36 -6.84
N ALA A 19 4.20 29.87 -7.93
CA ALA A 19 2.78 29.50 -7.97
C ALA A 19 2.45 28.37 -6.98
N LEU A 20 3.28 27.32 -6.94
CA LEU A 20 3.16 26.21 -5.98
C LEU A 20 3.26 26.69 -4.52
N ALA A 21 4.23 27.56 -4.21
CA ALA A 21 4.40 28.12 -2.88
C ALA A 21 3.18 28.97 -2.46
N THR A 22 2.68 29.80 -3.38
CA THR A 22 1.49 30.64 -3.17
C THR A 22 0.23 29.80 -2.94
N MET A 23 0.01 28.75 -3.75
CA MET A 23 -1.11 27.83 -3.59
C MET A 23 -1.04 27.03 -2.29
N THR A 24 0.15 26.59 -1.88
CA THR A 24 0.38 25.88 -0.61
C THR A 24 0.06 26.79 0.58
N ALA A 25 0.47 28.06 0.53
CA ALA A 25 0.11 29.06 1.54
C ALA A 25 -1.40 29.34 1.59
N LEU A 26 -2.09 29.31 0.43
CA LEU A 26 -3.55 29.41 0.37
C LEU A 26 -4.24 28.19 0.98
N GLN A 27 -3.81 26.97 0.65
CA GLN A 27 -4.37 25.73 1.23
C GLN A 27 -4.19 25.69 2.75
N ALA A 28 -3.03 26.10 3.28
CA ALA A 28 -2.80 26.21 4.72
C ALA A 28 -3.77 27.21 5.38
N ARG A 29 -4.04 28.36 4.74
CA ARG A 29 -4.98 29.38 5.26
C ARG A 29 -6.43 28.96 5.16
N ILE A 30 -6.82 28.23 4.11
CA ILE A 30 -8.16 27.64 3.98
C ILE A 30 -8.37 26.56 5.05
N GLY A 31 -7.39 25.67 5.24
CA GLY A 31 -7.42 24.66 6.30
C GLY A 31 -7.48 25.25 7.72
N SER A 32 -6.89 26.44 7.94
CA SER A 32 -7.04 27.15 9.22
C SER A 32 -8.40 27.83 9.40
N LYS A 33 -9.13 28.14 8.32
CA LYS A 33 -10.48 28.73 8.41
C LYS A 33 -11.54 27.68 8.74
N THR A 34 -11.52 26.52 8.10
CA THR A 34 -12.49 25.43 8.39
C THR A 34 -12.39 24.96 9.85
N VAL A 35 -11.17 24.79 10.38
CA VAL A 35 -10.96 24.45 11.80
C VAL A 35 -11.45 25.55 12.76
N GLY A 36 -11.50 26.81 12.31
CA GLY A 36 -12.03 27.94 13.09
C GLY A 36 -13.56 28.00 13.15
N GLU A 37 -14.24 27.64 12.06
CA GLU A 37 -15.71 27.66 11.98
C GLU A 37 -16.34 26.46 12.71
N ASP A 38 -15.77 25.26 12.59
CA ASP A 38 -16.22 24.08 13.35
C ASP A 38 -16.09 24.29 14.87
N ALA A 39 -15.00 24.93 15.32
CA ALA A 39 -14.78 25.28 16.72
C ALA A 39 -15.73 26.39 17.26
N ALA A 40 -16.37 27.15 16.39
CA ALA A 40 -17.39 28.14 16.75
C ALA A 40 -18.79 27.50 16.86
N GLY A 41 -19.12 26.57 15.94
CA GLY A 41 -20.36 25.79 16.00
C GLY A 41 -20.47 24.95 17.27
N ASP A 42 -19.39 24.27 17.66
CA ASP A 42 -19.39 23.37 18.82
C ASP A 42 -19.56 24.14 20.15
N LYS A 43 -18.98 25.35 20.26
CA LYS A 43 -19.20 26.23 21.43
C LYS A 43 -20.64 26.73 21.55
N ALA A 44 -21.32 27.00 20.44
CA ALA A 44 -22.73 27.39 20.45
C ALA A 44 -23.66 26.23 20.83
N ALA A 45 -23.30 24.99 20.49
CA ALA A 45 -24.00 23.79 20.94
C ALA A 45 -23.79 23.53 22.44
N GLN A 46 -22.54 23.64 22.94
CA GLN A 46 -22.21 23.37 24.34
C GLN A 46 -22.82 24.41 25.32
N GLN A 47 -22.97 25.67 24.90
CA GLN A 47 -23.58 26.72 25.72
C GLN A 47 -25.10 26.60 25.91
N ARG A 48 -25.80 25.75 25.14
CA ARG A 48 -27.24 25.46 25.34
C ARG A 48 -27.52 24.31 26.29
N ALA A 49 -26.50 23.62 26.79
CA ALA A 49 -26.64 22.43 27.64
C ALA A 49 -26.38 22.66 29.14
N VAL A 50 -25.99 23.87 29.56
CA VAL A 50 -25.61 24.18 30.97
C VAL A 50 -26.35 25.42 31.48
N HIS A 51 -27.65 25.26 31.75
CA HIS A 51 -28.46 26.25 32.47
C HIS A 51 -29.51 25.63 33.40
N VAL A 52 -29.07 24.69 34.24
CA VAL A 52 -29.72 24.32 35.52
C VAL A 52 -28.61 24.04 36.54
N ALA A 53 -28.85 24.43 37.80
CA ALA A 53 -28.01 24.27 39.00
C ALA A 53 -26.81 25.24 39.18
N ASP A 54 -27.03 26.21 40.09
CA ASP A 54 -26.21 26.56 41.28
C ASP A 54 -24.81 25.94 41.44
N GLY A 55 -23.79 26.62 41.98
CA GLY A 55 -23.74 27.96 42.56
C GLY A 55 -22.46 28.17 43.39
N THR A 56 -22.00 29.43 43.52
CA THR A 56 -21.03 29.95 44.52
C THR A 56 -19.74 29.18 44.86
N ALA A 57 -18.57 29.68 44.42
CA ALA A 57 -17.40 29.99 45.28
C ALA A 57 -16.23 30.64 44.49
N GLN A 58 -15.41 31.45 45.16
CA GLN A 58 -14.27 32.21 44.61
C GLN A 58 -12.89 31.64 45.03
N PRO A 59 -11.74 32.11 44.46
CA PRO A 59 -10.50 31.34 44.38
C PRO A 59 -9.33 31.78 45.30
N ALA A 60 -8.26 30.97 45.33
CA ALA A 60 -6.88 31.32 45.71
C ALA A 60 -5.93 30.67 44.69
N GLN A 61 -4.96 31.32 44.02
CA GLN A 61 -3.81 32.16 44.44
C GLN A 61 -2.62 31.39 45.09
N GLY A 62 -1.41 31.62 44.55
CA GLY A 62 -0.11 31.08 45.01
C GLY A 62 0.75 30.54 43.86
N ALA A 63 1.56 31.36 43.17
CA ALA A 63 3.02 31.54 43.41
C ALA A 63 3.85 30.27 43.08
N GLY A 64 4.69 30.24 42.04
CA GLY A 64 6.07 30.78 42.02
C GLY A 64 7.07 29.63 42.31
N VAL A 65 8.27 29.48 41.72
CA VAL A 65 9.33 30.44 41.33
C VAL A 65 10.35 29.77 40.35
N ARG A 66 11.10 30.62 39.62
CA ARG A 66 12.35 30.41 38.84
C ARG A 66 13.49 29.66 39.58
N ALA A 67 14.66 29.26 39.05
CA ALA A 67 15.19 29.01 37.69
C ALA A 67 16.63 28.41 37.76
N LYS A 68 17.01 27.61 36.74
CA LYS A 68 18.34 27.59 36.03
C LYS A 68 19.63 27.04 36.74
N PRO A 69 20.76 26.80 36.03
CA PRO A 69 21.52 25.53 36.14
C PRO A 69 23.05 25.61 36.36
N SER A 70 23.74 24.46 36.39
CA SER A 70 25.21 24.26 36.41
C SER A 70 25.57 22.86 35.85
N THR A 71 26.24 22.67 34.70
CA THR A 71 27.70 22.72 34.37
C THR A 71 28.57 21.51 34.78
N VAL A 72 28.96 20.72 33.77
CA VAL A 72 30.29 20.16 33.41
C VAL A 72 31.27 19.64 34.49
N SER A 73 31.79 18.43 34.28
CA SER A 73 33.20 18.06 34.57
C SER A 73 33.68 16.89 33.68
N GLU A 74 34.85 17.04 33.03
CA GLU A 74 35.59 16.00 32.30
C GLU A 74 36.70 15.40 33.17
N THR A 75 37.18 14.19 32.84
CA THR A 75 38.56 13.74 33.14
C THR A 75 39.05 12.69 32.13
N GLU A 76 40.34 12.74 31.77
CA GLU A 76 40.99 11.97 30.68
C GLU A 76 41.86 10.76 31.15
N VAL A 77 42.46 10.09 30.14
CA VAL A 77 43.76 9.36 30.10
C VAL A 77 43.74 7.81 30.22
N GLY A 78 44.28 7.13 29.18
CA GLY A 78 44.61 5.67 29.12
C GLY A 78 46.13 5.42 29.27
N PRO A 79 46.82 4.57 28.47
CA PRO A 79 46.43 3.36 27.71
C PRO A 79 47.37 2.14 27.98
N THR A 80 47.21 0.99 27.28
CA THR A 80 48.15 -0.17 26.99
C THR A 80 47.34 -1.48 26.82
N THR A 81 47.71 -2.57 26.13
CA THR A 81 48.90 -3.00 25.32
C THR A 81 48.48 -4.02 24.24
N ASP A 82 49.41 -4.34 23.32
CA ASP A 82 49.27 -5.21 22.12
C ASP A 82 49.70 -6.69 22.36
N ALA A 83 49.17 -7.67 21.59
CA ALA A 83 49.70 -9.04 21.45
C ALA A 83 49.00 -9.86 20.31
N ALA A 84 49.77 -10.64 19.54
CA ALA A 84 49.29 -11.37 18.35
C ALA A 84 49.65 -12.87 18.28
N ALA A 85 48.81 -13.69 17.61
CA ALA A 85 49.12 -15.04 17.09
C ALA A 85 48.15 -15.38 15.93
N ARG A 86 48.57 -15.52 14.67
CA ARG A 86 49.21 -16.67 13.99
C ARG A 86 48.39 -17.98 13.95
N MET A 87 47.84 -18.32 12.77
CA MET A 87 48.10 -19.61 12.09
C MET A 87 47.76 -19.57 10.59
N ARG A 88 48.21 -20.57 9.82
CA ARG A 88 48.32 -20.60 8.33
C ARG A 88 47.29 -21.54 7.66
N PRO A 89 47.04 -21.40 6.34
CA PRO A 89 46.19 -22.31 5.57
C PRO A 89 46.91 -23.61 5.15
N SER A 90 46.14 -24.61 4.73
CA SER A 90 46.63 -25.91 4.21
C SER A 90 46.11 -26.21 2.80
N THR A 91 47.02 -26.53 1.88
CA THR A 91 46.75 -26.97 0.50
C THR A 91 47.34 -28.36 0.25
N ILE A 92 46.53 -29.28 -0.28
CA ILE A 92 46.90 -30.54 -0.98
C ILE A 92 45.73 -30.79 -1.95
N GLY A 93 45.85 -31.26 -3.20
CA GLY A 93 47.02 -31.64 -4.02
C GLY A 93 46.53 -32.53 -5.18
N ASP A 94 47.14 -32.42 -6.36
CA ASP A 94 46.59 -32.92 -7.64
C ASP A 94 46.53 -34.46 -7.84
N GLY A 95 45.69 -34.87 -8.81
CA GLY A 95 45.73 -36.18 -9.47
C GLY A 95 45.04 -36.13 -10.84
N ALA A 96 45.74 -36.51 -11.91
CA ALA A 96 45.29 -36.36 -13.30
C ALA A 96 45.20 -37.71 -14.04
N ALA A 97 44.34 -37.79 -15.08
CA ALA A 97 44.64 -38.32 -16.43
C ALA A 97 43.40 -38.86 -17.22
N ASP A 98 43.54 -38.79 -18.56
CA ASP A 98 42.97 -39.63 -19.64
C ASP A 98 41.56 -39.46 -20.23
N GLY A 99 41.55 -39.15 -21.55
CA GLY A 99 40.56 -39.54 -22.57
C GLY A 99 39.24 -38.75 -22.66
N GLY A 100 38.65 -38.44 -23.83
CA GLY A 100 39.08 -38.64 -25.23
C GLY A 100 37.90 -38.55 -26.21
N CYS A 101 38.01 -37.70 -27.25
CA CYS A 101 37.29 -37.68 -28.54
C CYS A 101 35.74 -37.88 -28.68
N SER A 102 35.12 -36.82 -29.25
CA SER A 102 34.40 -36.82 -30.55
C SER A 102 32.87 -37.07 -30.72
N SER A 103 32.32 -36.23 -31.61
CA SER A 103 31.23 -36.45 -32.61
C SER A 103 29.72 -36.43 -32.24
N HIS A 104 29.04 -35.44 -32.83
CA HIS A 104 27.65 -35.38 -33.32
C HIS A 104 27.36 -36.36 -34.49
N PRO A 105 26.11 -36.47 -35.02
CA PRO A 105 24.77 -36.35 -34.43
C PRO A 105 23.97 -37.67 -34.70
N PRO A 106 22.95 -37.86 -35.59
CA PRO A 106 22.01 -36.99 -36.34
C PRO A 106 20.56 -37.01 -35.79
N ALA A 107 19.61 -36.43 -36.52
CA ALA A 107 18.16 -36.47 -36.27
C ALA A 107 17.41 -37.39 -37.26
N ALA A 108 16.21 -37.85 -36.92
CA ALA A 108 15.24 -38.44 -37.86
C ALA A 108 13.80 -38.22 -37.38
N ALA A 109 12.87 -38.00 -38.32
CA ALA A 109 11.44 -37.76 -38.06
C ALA A 109 10.60 -39.01 -38.34
N VAL A 110 9.49 -39.18 -37.61
CA VAL A 110 8.36 -40.06 -37.98
C VAL A 110 7.04 -39.37 -37.61
N ALA A 111 6.02 -39.53 -38.44
CA ALA A 111 4.70 -38.91 -38.27
C ALA A 111 3.60 -39.92 -37.90
N ALA A 112 2.58 -39.41 -37.19
CA ALA A 112 1.15 -39.76 -37.22
C ALA A 112 0.67 -41.24 -37.18
N VAL A 113 0.01 -41.61 -36.08
CA VAL A 113 -1.21 -42.48 -35.97
C VAL A 113 -1.97 -41.97 -34.72
N VAL A 114 -3.09 -41.23 -34.81
CA VAL A 114 -4.51 -41.64 -35.03
C VAL A 114 -5.10 -42.51 -33.91
N GLY A 115 -6.11 -41.96 -33.20
CA GLY A 115 -6.92 -42.64 -32.18
C GLY A 115 -7.07 -41.80 -30.90
N GLY A 116 -8.23 -41.31 -30.47
CA GLY A 116 -9.58 -41.41 -31.06
C GLY A 116 -10.62 -41.82 -30.01
N VAL A 117 -11.12 -40.87 -29.22
CA VAL A 117 -12.41 -40.99 -28.52
C VAL A 117 -13.10 -39.62 -28.59
N ALA A 118 -14.19 -39.55 -29.34
CA ALA A 118 -15.14 -38.45 -29.28
C ALA A 118 -16.35 -38.89 -28.44
N TRP A 119 -16.86 -37.98 -27.62
CA TRP A 119 -18.22 -38.07 -27.08
C TRP A 119 -18.94 -36.76 -27.42
N GLY A 120 -20.11 -36.90 -28.03
CA GLY A 120 -20.98 -35.78 -28.32
C GLY A 120 -22.39 -36.27 -28.57
N LYS A 121 -23.36 -35.52 -28.04
CA LYS A 121 -24.71 -35.22 -28.54
C LYS A 121 -25.34 -34.24 -27.54
N GLU A 122 -25.82 -33.06 -27.96
CA GLU A 122 -27.15 -32.81 -28.57
C GLU A 122 -28.31 -33.22 -27.64
N LYS A 123 -29.40 -32.46 -27.47
CA LYS A 123 -29.85 -31.13 -27.96
C LYS A 123 -30.95 -30.66 -26.95
N ASP A 124 -31.44 -29.42 -26.97
CA ASP A 124 -32.60 -28.97 -27.77
C ASP A 124 -32.82 -27.44 -27.63
N ALA A 125 -33.72 -26.89 -28.47
CA ALA A 125 -33.96 -25.44 -28.60
C ALA A 125 -35.45 -25.06 -28.63
N ASN A 126 -35.76 -23.84 -28.19
CA ASN A 126 -36.75 -22.88 -28.74
C ASN A 126 -36.59 -21.55 -27.96
N ASP A 127 -36.57 -20.33 -28.52
CA ASP A 127 -37.41 -19.59 -29.50
C ASP A 127 -38.65 -18.89 -28.89
N GLU A 128 -38.50 -17.59 -28.60
CA GLU A 128 -39.47 -16.45 -28.68
C GLU A 128 -38.69 -15.17 -28.23
N LYS A 129 -38.39 -14.15 -29.06
CA LYS A 129 -39.21 -13.15 -29.78
C LYS A 129 -40.01 -12.18 -28.89
N ASP A 130 -39.43 -10.98 -28.68
CA ASP A 130 -40.04 -9.66 -28.95
C ASP A 130 -38.95 -8.57 -28.76
N ALA A 131 -38.54 -7.76 -29.74
CA ALA A 131 -39.28 -6.75 -30.53
C ALA A 131 -39.42 -5.39 -29.84
N ASN A 132 -38.37 -4.55 -29.90
CA ASN A 132 -38.58 -3.09 -29.98
C ASN A 132 -37.41 -2.37 -30.70
N ARG A 133 -37.65 -1.82 -31.89
CA ARG A 133 -36.70 -0.97 -32.64
C ARG A 133 -37.43 0.08 -33.46
N MET A 134 -37.37 1.32 -32.98
CA MET A 134 -37.93 2.53 -33.61
C MET A 134 -37.13 3.71 -33.01
N GLN A 135 -36.69 4.75 -33.73
CA GLN A 135 -36.85 5.10 -35.14
C GLN A 135 -35.71 6.07 -35.51
N CYS A 136 -35.09 5.93 -36.69
CA CYS A 136 -34.25 7.00 -37.25
C CYS A 136 -35.13 7.87 -38.18
N ALA A 137 -35.20 9.17 -37.94
CA ALA A 137 -35.85 10.11 -38.85
C ALA A 137 -34.84 10.61 -39.89
N THR A 138 -35.22 10.50 -41.16
CA THR A 138 -34.48 11.05 -42.30
C THR A 138 -34.85 12.52 -42.54
N GLY A 139 -33.87 13.33 -42.92
CA GLY A 139 -34.07 14.71 -43.38
C GLY A 139 -33.20 14.99 -44.59
N THR A 140 -33.77 14.85 -45.79
CA THR A 140 -33.07 15.08 -47.07
C THR A 140 -33.10 16.55 -47.46
N GLY A 141 -31.96 17.09 -47.90
CA GLY A 141 -31.83 18.45 -48.43
C GLY A 141 -30.70 18.56 -49.43
N THR A 142 -31.02 18.38 -50.72
CA THR A 142 -30.07 18.50 -51.84
C THR A 142 -30.01 19.93 -52.39
N GLY A 143 -28.82 20.46 -52.64
CA GLY A 143 -28.63 21.72 -53.37
C GLY A 143 -27.17 21.87 -53.84
N SER A 144 -26.95 22.10 -55.14
CA SER A 144 -25.64 21.94 -55.78
C SER A 144 -25.16 23.18 -56.56
N GLY A 145 -24.14 23.86 -56.02
CA GLY A 145 -23.18 24.75 -56.71
C GLY A 145 -23.70 26.09 -57.30
N PRO A 146 -22.80 26.94 -57.86
CA PRO A 146 -21.34 26.94 -57.76
C PRO A 146 -20.69 28.32 -57.42
N GLY A 147 -19.49 28.27 -56.81
CA GLY A 147 -18.36 29.19 -56.99
C GLY A 147 -18.49 30.71 -56.83
N THR A 148 -17.83 31.29 -55.80
CA THR A 148 -16.96 32.46 -55.99
C THR A 148 -15.87 32.51 -54.90
N THR A 149 -14.62 32.75 -55.28
CA THR A 149 -13.49 33.01 -54.37
C THR A 149 -13.36 34.50 -54.08
N PRO A 150 -13.03 34.85 -52.83
CA PRO A 150 -11.91 35.75 -52.53
C PRO A 150 -10.91 34.98 -51.64
N GLY A 151 -9.61 34.97 -51.91
CA GLY A 151 -8.82 36.19 -52.16
C GLY A 151 -8.07 36.55 -50.87
N LEU A 152 -7.27 35.62 -50.34
CA LEU A 152 -6.39 35.89 -49.21
C LEU A 152 -5.17 36.68 -49.71
N SER A 153 -5.08 37.94 -49.29
CA SER A 153 -3.89 38.78 -49.48
C SER A 153 -2.95 38.65 -48.28
N ASP A 154 -1.69 38.32 -48.53
CA ASP A 154 -0.63 38.33 -47.50
C ASP A 154 -0.32 39.77 -47.03
N THR A 155 -1.01 40.22 -45.97
CA THR A 155 -0.53 41.27 -45.06
C THR A 155 -1.36 41.26 -43.79
N GLU A 156 -0.89 40.58 -42.74
CA GLU A 156 -0.99 41.04 -41.34
C GLU A 156 -0.13 40.15 -40.42
N LEU A 157 1.16 40.46 -40.36
CA LEU A 157 2.02 40.03 -39.26
C LEU A 157 1.56 40.77 -38.00
N GLY A 158 0.60 40.17 -37.29
CA GLY A 158 0.10 40.66 -36.01
C GLY A 158 1.23 40.79 -34.99
N VAL A 159 1.69 42.02 -34.80
CA VAL A 159 2.68 42.40 -33.78
C VAL A 159 2.15 41.95 -32.42
N TRP A 160 3.00 41.27 -31.63
CA TRP A 160 2.74 41.09 -30.21
C TRP A 160 2.75 42.47 -29.54
N GLN A 161 1.59 43.10 -29.45
CA GLN A 161 1.43 44.24 -28.55
C GLN A 161 1.71 43.75 -27.14
N SER A 162 2.71 44.36 -26.50
CA SER A 162 2.88 44.25 -25.06
C SER A 162 1.57 44.65 -24.41
N VAL A 163 0.97 43.75 -23.61
CA VAL A 163 -0.09 44.14 -22.69
C VAL A 163 0.55 45.10 -21.71
N ASP A 164 0.22 46.38 -21.84
CA ASP A 164 0.70 47.41 -20.94
C ASP A 164 0.08 47.16 -19.54
N CYS A 165 0.93 47.07 -18.52
CA CYS A 165 0.49 46.98 -17.13
C CYS A 165 0.21 48.36 -16.52
N GLY A 166 0.29 49.45 -17.31
CA GLY A 166 -0.11 50.78 -16.92
C GLY A 166 -1.63 50.89 -16.74
N GLY A 167 -2.10 50.91 -15.49
CA GLY A 167 -3.53 51.09 -15.21
C GLY A 167 -4.06 50.77 -13.82
N ILE A 168 -3.21 50.56 -12.81
CA ILE A 168 -3.65 50.71 -11.41
C ILE A 168 -3.23 52.09 -10.96
N GLU A 169 -4.11 53.08 -11.14
CA GLU A 169 -3.97 54.35 -10.44
C GLU A 169 -4.09 54.09 -8.94
N THR A 170 -3.06 54.49 -8.18
CA THR A 170 -3.11 54.47 -6.72
C THR A 170 -4.01 55.61 -6.23
N GLY A 171 -5.32 55.39 -6.30
CA GLY A 171 -6.32 56.33 -5.82
C GLY A 171 -6.15 56.58 -4.31
N GLU A 172 -5.96 57.85 -3.93
CA GLU A 172 -5.83 58.30 -2.55
C GLU A 172 -7.17 58.26 -1.79
N THR A 173 -7.74 57.08 -1.61
CA THR A 173 -8.82 56.82 -0.64
C THR A 173 -8.62 55.46 0.01
N GLY A 174 -8.47 55.42 1.33
CA GLY A 174 -8.14 54.21 2.08
C GLY A 174 -9.25 53.16 2.05
N ALA A 175 -9.19 52.25 1.08
CA ALA A 175 -9.91 50.98 1.14
C ALA A 175 -9.19 50.00 2.09
N ASP A 176 -9.95 49.37 2.97
CA ASP A 176 -9.47 48.33 3.89
C ASP A 176 -8.92 47.13 3.10
N PRO A 177 -7.70 46.62 3.37
CA PRO A 177 -7.21 45.38 2.77
C PRO A 177 -8.15 44.18 2.89
N ALA A 178 -9.09 44.19 3.84
CA ALA A 178 -10.15 43.19 3.95
C ALA A 178 -11.14 43.22 2.76
N SER A 179 -11.46 44.40 2.19
CA SER A 179 -12.49 44.50 1.14
C SER A 179 -12.05 43.95 -0.22
N VAL A 180 -10.76 43.68 -0.40
CA VAL A 180 -10.22 43.00 -1.59
C VAL A 180 -10.42 41.47 -1.51
N LEU A 181 -10.61 40.92 -0.30
CA LEU A 181 -10.77 39.48 -0.07
C LEU A 181 -12.22 38.99 -0.22
N ASP A 182 -13.21 39.87 -0.08
CA ASP A 182 -14.64 39.54 -0.20
C ASP A 182 -15.21 39.83 -1.61
N ALA A 183 -14.39 40.32 -2.55
CA ALA A 183 -14.78 40.39 -3.94
C ALA A 183 -14.95 38.96 -4.50
N PRO A 184 -16.12 38.58 -5.05
CA PRO A 184 -16.31 37.25 -5.60
C PRO A 184 -15.41 37.05 -6.81
N LEU A 185 -14.34 36.27 -6.63
CA LEU A 185 -13.45 35.86 -7.70
C LEU A 185 -14.24 35.01 -8.71
N ASP A 186 -14.58 35.61 -9.85
CA ASP A 186 -15.12 34.88 -10.99
C ASP A 186 -14.03 34.00 -11.62
N VAL A 187 -13.85 32.83 -11.03
CA VAL A 187 -12.90 31.81 -11.47
C VAL A 187 -13.32 31.10 -12.76
N ALA A 188 -14.50 31.39 -13.32
CA ALA A 188 -14.95 30.77 -14.56
C ALA A 188 -14.13 31.25 -15.79
N GLY A 189 -13.57 32.46 -15.74
CA GLY A 189 -12.74 33.05 -16.82
C GLY A 189 -11.22 32.93 -16.63
N LEU A 190 -10.74 32.54 -15.45
CA LEU A 190 -9.30 32.56 -15.15
C LEU A 190 -8.57 31.27 -15.59
N PRO A 191 -7.34 31.37 -16.14
CA PRO A 191 -6.49 30.21 -16.44
C PRO A 191 -6.23 29.27 -15.26
N LEU A 192 -6.47 29.73 -14.02
CA LEU A 192 -6.44 28.91 -12.80
C LEU A 192 -7.29 27.64 -12.92
N ALA A 193 -8.47 27.67 -13.54
CA ALA A 193 -9.33 26.49 -13.66
C ALA A 193 -8.69 25.37 -14.54
N ALA A 194 -7.84 25.76 -15.50
CA ALA A 194 -7.02 24.83 -16.27
C ALA A 194 -5.74 24.41 -15.50
N GLY A 195 -5.15 25.33 -14.73
CA GLY A 195 -4.03 25.07 -13.82
C GLY A 195 -4.36 24.02 -12.74
N LEU A 196 -5.56 24.09 -12.14
CA LEU A 196 -6.09 23.11 -11.19
C LEU A 196 -6.27 21.69 -11.77
N ARG A 197 -6.06 21.51 -13.09
CA ARG A 197 -6.05 20.21 -13.80
C ARG A 197 -4.66 19.82 -14.33
N LEU A 198 -3.60 20.41 -13.77
CA LEU A 198 -2.21 19.97 -13.94
C LEU A 198 -1.95 18.74 -13.08
N TRP A 199 -1.30 17.74 -13.65
CA TRP A 199 -0.99 16.48 -12.96
C TRP A 199 -0.09 16.72 -11.74
N GLU A 200 0.83 17.66 -11.87
CA GLU A 200 1.78 18.13 -10.87
C GLU A 200 1.09 18.66 -9.60
N LEU A 201 -0.16 19.13 -9.70
CA LEU A 201 -0.98 19.60 -8.56
C LEU A 201 -1.96 18.54 -8.03
N GLN A 202 -2.27 17.52 -8.84
CA GLN A 202 -3.28 16.51 -8.53
C GLN A 202 -2.69 15.18 -8.06
N ARG A 203 -1.41 14.91 -8.38
CA ARG A 203 -0.75 13.65 -8.08
C ARG A 203 -0.56 13.45 -6.57
N HIS A 204 -0.81 12.24 -6.11
CA HIS A 204 -0.42 11.81 -4.76
C HIS A 204 1.12 11.78 -4.66
N PRO A 205 1.77 12.10 -3.53
CA PRO A 205 3.24 12.17 -3.44
C PRO A 205 3.97 10.89 -3.88
N ALA A 206 3.39 9.71 -3.63
CA ALA A 206 3.95 8.44 -4.08
C ALA A 206 3.78 8.15 -5.60
N GLN A 207 3.11 9.04 -6.35
CA GLN A 207 3.05 9.05 -7.82
C GLN A 207 4.12 9.96 -8.46
N GLU A 208 4.94 10.63 -7.65
CA GLU A 208 6.13 11.34 -8.13
C GLU A 208 7.31 10.38 -8.28
N PRO A 209 8.11 10.47 -9.37
CA PRO A 209 9.35 9.70 -9.49
C PRO A 209 10.28 9.99 -8.30
N PRO A 210 10.89 8.97 -7.66
CA PRO A 210 11.73 9.16 -6.49
C PRO A 210 12.90 10.13 -6.71
N LYS A 211 13.28 10.84 -5.65
CA LYS A 211 14.47 11.70 -5.64
C LYS A 211 15.75 10.85 -5.48
N GLY A 212 16.88 11.39 -5.92
CA GLY A 212 18.19 10.74 -5.80
C GLY A 212 18.47 9.73 -6.91
N ASP A 213 19.36 8.77 -6.59
CA ASP A 213 19.78 7.73 -7.53
C ASP A 213 19.08 6.40 -7.23
N TRP A 214 18.38 5.88 -8.23
CA TRP A 214 17.59 4.66 -8.17
C TRP A 214 17.62 3.99 -9.54
N ARG A 215 17.54 2.65 -9.55
CA ARG A 215 17.42 1.83 -10.77
C ARG A 215 15.96 1.44 -11.01
N VAL A 216 15.26 1.07 -9.95
CA VAL A 216 13.86 0.65 -9.99
C VAL A 216 13.02 1.57 -9.11
N TRP A 217 11.94 2.12 -9.65
CA TRP A 217 10.85 2.69 -8.87
C TRP A 217 9.74 1.64 -8.85
N LEU A 218 9.51 1.02 -7.69
CA LEU A 218 8.45 0.04 -7.51
C LEU A 218 7.24 0.73 -6.90
N LEU A 219 6.21 0.98 -7.71
CA LEU A 219 4.94 1.56 -7.31
C LEU A 219 3.90 0.46 -7.08
N MET A 220 3.81 -0.01 -5.83
CA MET A 220 2.76 -0.93 -5.40
C MET A 220 1.50 -0.17 -4.98
N GLY A 221 0.33 -0.80 -5.11
CA GLY A 221 -0.90 -0.16 -4.64
C GLY A 221 -2.17 -0.91 -4.99
N GLY A 222 -3.28 -0.49 -4.40
CA GLY A 222 -4.60 -1.06 -4.66
C GLY A 222 -5.15 -0.80 -6.06
N ARG A 223 -6.32 -1.39 -6.33
CA ARG A 223 -7.11 -1.15 -7.54
C ARG A 223 -7.67 0.26 -7.51
N GLY A 224 -7.52 0.99 -8.61
CA GLY A 224 -7.97 2.38 -8.68
C GLY A 224 -7.11 3.39 -7.90
N SER A 225 -5.93 3.02 -7.36
CA SER A 225 -5.02 3.98 -6.68
C SER A 225 -4.20 4.88 -7.62
N GLY A 226 -4.44 4.80 -8.94
CA GLY A 226 -3.82 5.67 -9.95
C GLY A 226 -2.44 5.25 -10.46
N LYS A 227 -1.94 4.04 -10.12
CA LYS A 227 -0.63 3.52 -10.55
C LYS A 227 -0.35 3.71 -12.06
N THR A 228 -1.27 3.26 -12.91
CA THR A 228 -1.15 3.35 -14.38
C THR A 228 -1.06 4.80 -14.85
N ARG A 229 -1.74 5.74 -14.19
CA ARG A 229 -1.66 7.17 -14.51
C ARG A 229 -0.27 7.72 -14.18
N ALA A 230 0.28 7.37 -13.01
CA ALA A 230 1.64 7.75 -12.64
C ALA A 230 2.69 7.26 -13.65
N GLY A 231 2.53 6.01 -14.14
CA GLY A 231 3.44 5.46 -15.14
C GLY A 231 3.32 6.12 -16.51
N ALA A 232 2.10 6.39 -16.99
CA ALA A 232 1.91 7.10 -18.24
C ALA A 232 2.47 8.53 -18.18
N GLU A 233 2.23 9.26 -17.08
CA GLU A 233 2.74 10.62 -16.88
C GLU A 233 4.27 10.64 -16.80
N TRP A 234 4.88 9.73 -16.04
CA TRP A 234 6.35 9.61 -15.95
C TRP A 234 6.98 9.31 -17.32
N VAL A 235 6.46 8.32 -18.05
CA VAL A 235 6.96 8.00 -19.40
C VAL A 235 6.78 9.18 -20.34
N HIS A 236 5.62 9.85 -20.32
CA HIS A 236 5.37 11.01 -21.18
C HIS A 236 6.27 12.20 -20.85
N GLU A 237 6.49 12.49 -19.56
CA GLU A 237 7.36 13.56 -19.08
C GLU A 237 8.83 13.36 -19.47
N VAL A 238 9.38 12.17 -19.24
CA VAL A 238 10.77 11.89 -19.62
C VAL A 238 10.93 11.81 -21.14
N ALA A 239 9.92 11.26 -21.85
CA ALA A 239 9.94 11.19 -23.31
C ALA A 239 9.86 12.56 -23.98
N ARG A 240 9.10 13.53 -23.44
CA ARG A 240 9.01 14.91 -23.99
C ARG A 240 10.28 15.72 -23.70
N SER A 241 10.91 15.56 -22.53
CA SER A 241 12.07 16.36 -22.11
C SER A 241 13.35 15.96 -22.81
N THR A 242 13.56 14.66 -23.00
CA THR A 242 14.80 14.09 -23.51
C THR A 242 14.50 13.39 -24.83
N GLY A 243 14.86 14.04 -25.95
CA GLY A 243 14.62 13.48 -27.28
C GLY A 243 15.48 12.25 -27.59
N LYS A 244 15.04 11.44 -28.55
CA LYS A 244 15.70 10.21 -29.04
C LYS A 244 15.88 9.09 -28.01
N LEU A 245 15.12 9.09 -26.91
CA LEU A 245 15.11 7.97 -25.98
C LEU A 245 14.52 6.70 -26.61
N ARG A 246 14.88 5.56 -26.03
CA ARG A 246 14.30 4.23 -26.31
C ARG A 246 13.73 3.68 -25.02
N ILE A 247 12.44 3.40 -25.01
CA ILE A 247 11.68 3.00 -23.82
C ILE A 247 11.02 1.64 -24.09
N ALA A 248 11.10 0.71 -23.14
CA ALA A 248 10.31 -0.52 -23.15
C ALA A 248 8.99 -0.30 -22.39
N LEU A 249 7.87 -0.70 -22.97
CA LEU A 249 6.57 -0.82 -22.30
C LEU A 249 6.26 -2.31 -22.21
N VAL A 250 6.32 -2.87 -21.00
CA VAL A 250 6.16 -4.31 -20.77
C VAL A 250 4.92 -4.54 -19.92
N ALA A 251 4.01 -5.40 -20.39
CA ALA A 251 2.81 -5.79 -19.65
C ALA A 251 2.65 -7.31 -19.65
N GLU A 252 1.59 -7.80 -19.00
CA GLU A 252 1.20 -9.22 -19.03
C GLU A 252 1.11 -9.72 -20.48
N THR A 253 0.21 -9.11 -21.27
CA THR A 253 0.07 -9.36 -22.73
C THR A 253 0.33 -8.09 -23.57
N LEU A 254 0.51 -8.25 -24.89
CA LEU A 254 0.52 -7.11 -25.83
C LEU A 254 -0.80 -6.33 -25.84
N GLY A 255 -1.92 -6.99 -25.52
CA GLY A 255 -3.24 -6.38 -25.43
C GLY A 255 -3.34 -5.43 -24.23
N ASP A 256 -2.88 -5.85 -23.06
CA ASP A 256 -2.85 -5.00 -21.85
C ASP A 256 -2.01 -3.74 -22.08
N ALA A 257 -0.83 -3.87 -22.66
CA ALA A 257 0.00 -2.71 -22.99
C ALA A 257 -0.69 -1.75 -23.97
N ARG A 258 -1.49 -2.26 -24.92
CA ARG A 258 -2.24 -1.41 -25.85
C ARG A 258 -3.43 -0.72 -25.17
N GLU A 259 -4.31 -1.50 -24.55
CA GLU A 259 -5.60 -1.04 -24.02
C GLU A 259 -5.48 -0.32 -22.68
N VAL A 260 -4.44 -0.61 -21.87
CA VAL A 260 -4.24 -0.01 -20.55
C VAL A 260 -3.17 1.08 -20.57
N MET A 261 -1.95 0.76 -21.02
CA MET A 261 -0.81 1.68 -20.94
C MET A 261 -0.85 2.79 -22.01
N ILE A 262 -1.45 2.55 -23.18
CA ILE A 262 -1.43 3.49 -24.31
C ILE A 262 -2.79 4.16 -24.54
N ASP A 263 -3.82 3.40 -24.90
CA ASP A 263 -5.14 3.94 -25.31
C ASP A 263 -6.12 4.12 -24.14
N GLY A 264 -5.86 3.46 -23.01
CA GLY A 264 -6.73 3.47 -21.83
C GLY A 264 -6.99 4.87 -21.27
N VAL A 265 -7.97 4.97 -20.36
CA VAL A 265 -8.39 6.25 -19.76
C VAL A 265 -7.22 7.01 -19.09
N SER A 266 -6.24 6.28 -18.58
CA SER A 266 -5.00 6.80 -17.99
C SER A 266 -3.75 6.61 -18.88
N GLY A 267 -3.91 6.08 -20.09
CA GLY A 267 -2.82 5.71 -20.98
C GLY A 267 -2.16 6.91 -21.68
N ILE A 268 -0.93 6.71 -22.15
CA ILE A 268 -0.05 7.76 -22.69
C ILE A 268 -0.75 8.60 -23.79
N CYS A 269 -1.47 7.96 -24.72
CA CYS A 269 -2.14 8.66 -25.81
C CYS A 269 -3.35 9.49 -25.37
N ARG A 270 -3.90 9.24 -24.17
CA ARG A 270 -5.02 9.97 -23.58
C ARG A 270 -4.56 11.16 -22.75
N ILE A 271 -3.42 11.02 -22.06
CA ILE A 271 -2.89 12.04 -21.15
C ILE A 271 -2.04 13.12 -21.85
N ALA A 272 -1.38 12.75 -22.95
CA ALA A 272 -0.44 13.59 -23.67
C ALA A 272 -1.11 14.76 -24.43
N ARG A 273 -1.34 15.88 -23.73
CA ARG A 273 -1.94 17.11 -24.29
C ARG A 273 -1.00 17.88 -25.23
N ARG A 274 0.31 17.74 -25.05
CA ARG A 274 1.38 18.35 -25.86
C ARG A 274 2.41 17.28 -26.21
N HIS A 275 3.16 17.45 -27.30
CA HIS A 275 4.12 16.43 -27.80
C HIS A 275 3.50 15.01 -27.85
N ARG A 276 2.22 14.93 -28.26
CA ARG A 276 1.47 13.68 -28.28
C ARG A 276 2.17 12.69 -29.23
N PRO A 277 2.46 11.46 -28.78
CA PRO A 277 3.06 10.46 -29.66
C PRO A 277 2.04 9.94 -30.68
N GLU A 278 2.55 9.55 -31.84
CA GLU A 278 1.83 8.73 -32.81
C GLU A 278 2.03 7.23 -32.48
N PHE A 279 0.99 6.42 -32.66
CA PHE A 279 1.08 4.97 -32.47
C PHE A 279 1.20 4.22 -33.80
N GLU A 280 2.37 3.64 -34.05
CA GLU A 280 2.63 2.80 -35.21
C GLU A 280 2.29 1.33 -34.90
N ALA A 281 1.04 0.93 -35.15
CA ALA A 281 0.53 -0.41 -34.83
C ALA A 281 1.38 -1.55 -35.43
N SER A 282 1.78 -1.43 -36.70
CA SER A 282 2.60 -2.43 -37.40
C SER A 282 4.00 -2.63 -36.80
N ARG A 283 4.50 -1.64 -36.04
CA ARG A 283 5.81 -1.67 -35.38
C ARG A 283 5.69 -1.70 -33.84
N ARG A 284 4.46 -1.86 -33.32
CA ARG A 284 4.11 -1.96 -31.90
C ARG A 284 4.78 -0.88 -31.04
N ARG A 285 4.75 0.38 -31.52
CA ARG A 285 5.50 1.47 -30.88
C ARG A 285 4.80 2.83 -30.91
N LEU A 286 5.06 3.62 -29.89
CA LEU A 286 4.81 5.05 -29.84
C LEU A 286 6.02 5.83 -30.32
N VAL A 287 5.80 6.92 -31.07
CA VAL A 287 6.85 7.82 -31.55
C VAL A 287 6.49 9.26 -31.20
N TRP A 288 7.33 9.93 -30.42
CA TRP A 288 7.18 11.35 -30.07
C TRP A 288 7.77 12.25 -31.17
N PRO A 289 7.30 13.50 -31.34
CA PRO A 289 7.83 14.44 -32.32
C PRO A 289 9.34 14.75 -32.20
N ASN A 290 9.95 14.48 -31.05
CA ASN A 290 11.39 14.66 -30.79
C ASN A 290 12.23 13.39 -31.09
N GLY A 291 11.64 12.37 -31.70
CA GLY A 291 12.29 11.10 -32.05
C GLY A 291 12.44 10.10 -30.91
N THR A 292 11.90 10.37 -29.72
CA THR A 292 11.79 9.35 -28.66
C THR A 292 10.78 8.27 -29.06
N ILE A 293 11.12 7.01 -28.79
CA ILE A 293 10.32 5.84 -29.14
C ILE A 293 10.07 4.98 -27.91
N ALA A 294 8.83 4.55 -27.70
CA ALA A 294 8.47 3.52 -26.72
C ALA A 294 7.89 2.29 -27.43
N GLN A 295 8.44 1.09 -27.19
CA GLN A 295 8.04 -0.15 -27.86
C GLN A 295 7.33 -1.10 -26.88
N ILE A 296 6.30 -1.82 -27.35
CA ILE A 296 5.52 -2.76 -26.56
C ILE A 296 6.16 -4.16 -26.56
N PHE A 297 6.21 -4.78 -25.37
CA PHE A 297 6.61 -6.17 -25.13
C PHE A 297 5.61 -6.88 -24.20
N SER A 298 5.62 -8.21 -24.23
CA SER A 298 4.71 -9.08 -23.47
C SER A 298 5.51 -9.99 -22.54
N SER A 299 5.02 -10.21 -21.32
CA SER A 299 5.58 -11.20 -20.39
C SER A 299 5.39 -12.65 -20.84
N GLU A 300 4.61 -12.87 -21.91
CA GLU A 300 4.46 -14.18 -22.55
C GLU A 300 5.58 -14.54 -23.53
N ASP A 301 6.40 -13.57 -23.94
CA ASP A 301 7.49 -13.74 -24.92
C ASP A 301 8.77 -13.02 -24.43
N PRO A 302 9.53 -13.61 -23.47
CA PRO A 302 10.79 -13.06 -23.00
C PRO A 302 11.83 -12.84 -24.11
N GLU A 303 11.85 -13.72 -25.11
CA GLU A 303 12.82 -13.66 -26.22
C GLU A 303 12.63 -12.42 -27.10
N SER A 304 11.42 -11.85 -27.16
CA SER A 304 11.18 -10.58 -27.86
C SER A 304 12.03 -9.39 -27.34
N LEU A 305 12.52 -9.46 -26.09
CA LEU A 305 13.42 -8.47 -25.50
C LEU A 305 14.90 -8.70 -25.86
N ARG A 306 15.25 -9.84 -26.49
CA ARG A 306 16.62 -10.15 -26.92
C ARG A 306 16.99 -9.34 -28.17
N GLY A 307 17.96 -8.43 -28.02
CA GLY A 307 18.50 -7.62 -29.13
C GLY A 307 18.18 -6.13 -29.01
N PRO A 308 16.92 -5.71 -28.74
CA PRO A 308 16.60 -4.35 -28.34
C PRO A 308 17.47 -3.79 -27.22
N GLN A 309 17.51 -2.47 -27.13
CA GLN A 309 18.23 -1.75 -26.08
C GLN A 309 17.50 -0.47 -25.72
N PHE A 310 17.45 -0.20 -24.42
CA PHE A 310 16.60 0.81 -23.81
C PHE A 310 17.38 1.70 -22.84
N HIS A 311 16.91 2.93 -22.71
CA HIS A 311 17.30 3.83 -21.64
C HIS A 311 16.37 3.66 -20.44
N LEU A 312 15.09 3.35 -20.69
CA LEU A 312 14.05 3.29 -19.67
C LEU A 312 13.11 2.11 -19.92
N ALA A 313 12.46 1.66 -18.86
CA ALA A 313 11.34 0.71 -18.97
C ALA A 313 10.18 1.11 -18.07
N TRP A 314 8.96 0.83 -18.51
CA TRP A 314 7.77 0.80 -17.67
C TRP A 314 7.14 -0.59 -17.77
N CYS A 315 7.08 -1.27 -16.62
CA CYS A 315 6.56 -2.61 -16.44
C CYS A 315 5.23 -2.53 -15.69
N ASP A 316 4.11 -2.82 -16.34
CA ASP A 316 2.77 -2.75 -15.73
C ASP A 316 2.23 -4.14 -15.30
N GLU A 317 1.49 -4.14 -14.19
CA GLU A 317 0.95 -5.29 -13.45
C GLU A 317 1.91 -6.49 -13.37
N LEU A 318 3.17 -6.24 -12.95
CA LEU A 318 4.23 -7.26 -12.82
C LEU A 318 3.82 -8.49 -12.01
N GLY A 319 2.95 -8.35 -11.01
CA GLY A 319 2.42 -9.46 -10.22
C GLY A 319 1.60 -10.49 -11.02
N LYS A 320 1.21 -10.19 -12.26
CA LYS A 320 0.49 -11.10 -13.16
C LYS A 320 1.38 -11.76 -14.23
N TRP A 321 2.63 -11.32 -14.38
CA TRP A 321 3.48 -11.72 -15.51
C TRP A 321 3.68 -13.24 -15.59
N ARG A 322 3.50 -13.80 -16.79
CA ARG A 322 3.51 -15.24 -17.03
C ARG A 322 4.91 -15.85 -16.89
N HIS A 323 5.89 -15.26 -17.56
CA HIS A 323 7.31 -15.65 -17.46
C HIS A 323 8.10 -14.58 -16.71
N ALA A 324 7.61 -14.18 -15.53
CA ALA A 324 8.04 -12.99 -14.80
C ALA A 324 9.56 -12.81 -14.70
N GLN A 325 10.27 -13.83 -14.19
CA GLN A 325 11.72 -13.79 -14.00
C GLN A 325 12.48 -13.71 -15.33
N GLU A 326 12.13 -14.56 -16.30
CA GLU A 326 12.77 -14.61 -17.62
C GLU A 326 12.58 -13.30 -18.40
N THR A 327 11.37 -12.73 -18.39
CA THR A 327 11.08 -11.42 -19.00
C THR A 327 11.89 -10.31 -18.33
N TRP A 328 11.98 -10.34 -16.99
CA TRP A 328 12.77 -9.36 -16.25
C TRP A 328 14.25 -9.45 -16.60
N ASP A 329 14.85 -10.65 -16.58
CA ASP A 329 16.28 -10.80 -16.87
C ASP A 329 16.63 -10.37 -18.30
N MET A 330 15.79 -10.68 -19.30
CA MET A 330 15.97 -10.17 -20.67
C MET A 330 15.83 -8.65 -20.75
N LEU A 331 14.90 -8.05 -20.00
CA LEU A 331 14.76 -6.60 -19.90
C LEU A 331 16.00 -5.95 -19.27
N GLN A 332 16.56 -6.55 -18.22
CA GLN A 332 17.76 -6.04 -17.54
C GLN A 332 18.98 -6.06 -18.48
N PHE A 333 19.15 -7.09 -19.31
CA PHE A 333 20.16 -7.05 -20.39
C PHE A 333 19.85 -5.98 -21.46
N GLY A 334 18.58 -5.66 -21.69
CA GLY A 334 18.11 -4.58 -22.55
C GLY A 334 18.44 -3.16 -22.04
N LEU A 335 18.44 -2.94 -20.73
CA LEU A 335 18.58 -1.63 -20.08
C LEU A 335 20.06 -1.19 -19.97
N ARG A 336 20.61 -0.74 -21.10
CA ARG A 336 22.04 -0.43 -21.25
C ARG A 336 22.37 0.86 -22.01
N LEU A 337 21.40 1.76 -22.21
CA LEU A 337 21.62 3.04 -22.89
C LEU A 337 21.58 4.24 -21.95
N GLY A 338 22.49 5.19 -22.15
CA GLY A 338 22.66 6.36 -21.30
C GLY A 338 23.34 6.06 -19.96
N ASP A 339 23.63 7.10 -19.19
CA ASP A 339 24.43 6.99 -17.95
C ASP A 339 23.66 6.34 -16.79
N ARG A 340 22.32 6.38 -16.83
CA ARG A 340 21.43 5.91 -15.75
C ARG A 340 20.16 5.25 -16.29
N PRO A 341 20.22 3.97 -16.69
CA PRO A 341 19.02 3.22 -17.04
C PRO A 341 18.06 3.12 -15.85
N ARG A 342 16.75 3.33 -16.09
CA ARG A 342 15.72 3.37 -15.02
C ARG A 342 14.44 2.65 -15.42
N THR A 343 13.89 1.89 -14.47
CA THR A 343 12.66 1.11 -14.64
C THR A 343 11.60 1.57 -13.64
N LEU A 344 10.39 1.83 -14.12
CA LEU A 344 9.19 1.89 -13.29
C LEU A 344 8.48 0.54 -13.32
N VAL A 345 8.14 0.00 -12.16
CA VAL A 345 7.25 -1.15 -12.00
C VAL A 345 5.97 -0.68 -11.34
N THR A 346 4.82 -0.78 -12.01
CA THR A 346 3.50 -0.56 -11.42
C THR A 346 2.82 -1.90 -11.20
N THR A 347 2.33 -2.19 -9.98
CA THR A 347 1.64 -3.47 -9.73
C THR A 347 0.66 -3.40 -8.57
N THR A 348 -0.42 -4.17 -8.67
CA THR A 348 -1.12 -4.68 -7.49
C THR A 348 -0.27 -5.84 -6.93
N PRO A 349 0.05 -5.89 -5.62
CA PRO A 349 1.01 -6.87 -5.12
C PRO A 349 0.47 -8.30 -5.19
N ARG A 350 1.34 -9.24 -5.55
CA ARG A 350 1.15 -10.68 -5.45
C ARG A 350 2.42 -11.30 -4.90
N ALA A 351 2.33 -12.37 -4.12
CA ALA A 351 3.46 -13.02 -3.47
C ALA A 351 4.32 -13.86 -4.44
N VAL A 352 4.75 -13.26 -5.55
CA VAL A 352 5.68 -13.83 -6.54
C VAL A 352 7.12 -13.46 -6.18
N GLU A 353 8.06 -14.37 -6.47
CA GLU A 353 9.45 -14.22 -6.01
C GLU A 353 10.13 -12.97 -6.57
N LEU A 354 9.94 -12.66 -7.86
CA LEU A 354 10.48 -11.44 -8.47
C LEU A 354 9.98 -10.16 -7.76
N LEU A 355 8.74 -10.12 -7.28
CA LEU A 355 8.24 -8.94 -6.59
C LEU A 355 8.84 -8.81 -5.17
N ARG A 356 9.06 -9.93 -4.48
CA ARG A 356 9.78 -9.97 -3.19
C ARG A 356 11.23 -9.51 -3.33
N SER A 357 11.94 -10.02 -4.35
CA SER A 357 13.33 -9.66 -4.60
C SER A 357 13.48 -8.20 -5.00
N LEU A 358 12.62 -7.67 -5.89
CA LEU A 358 12.60 -6.25 -6.25
C LEU A 358 12.28 -5.34 -5.06
N ALA A 359 11.30 -5.70 -4.23
CA ALA A 359 10.97 -4.92 -3.03
C ALA A 359 12.10 -4.90 -1.97
N SER A 360 13.07 -5.82 -2.07
CA SER A 360 14.20 -5.97 -1.16
C SER A 360 15.54 -5.48 -1.75
N ASP A 361 15.62 -5.18 -3.05
CA ASP A 361 16.85 -4.69 -3.69
C ASP A 361 17.19 -3.26 -3.27
N ARG A 362 18.48 -3.02 -2.98
CA ARG A 362 18.98 -1.70 -2.55
C ARG A 362 18.89 -0.62 -3.64
N GLY A 363 18.76 -1.00 -4.91
CA GLY A 363 18.54 -0.10 -6.04
C GLY A 363 17.07 0.19 -6.34
N THR A 364 16.14 -0.40 -5.58
CA THR A 364 14.71 -0.15 -5.66
C THR A 364 14.26 0.89 -4.64
N VAL A 365 13.49 1.88 -5.07
CA VAL A 365 12.68 2.71 -4.17
C VAL A 365 11.23 2.23 -4.25
N LEU A 366 10.73 1.70 -3.14
CA LEU A 366 9.35 1.25 -2.98
C LEU A 366 8.44 2.42 -2.58
N ALA A 367 7.39 2.64 -3.37
CA ALA A 367 6.29 3.54 -3.09
C ALA A 367 4.97 2.72 -2.98
N LYS A 368 4.08 3.12 -2.07
CA LYS A 368 2.77 2.47 -1.85
C LYS A 368 1.63 3.48 -1.97
N ILE A 369 0.51 3.08 -2.57
CA ILE A 369 -0.72 3.88 -2.64
C ILE A 369 -1.95 2.99 -2.49
N ARG A 370 -2.76 3.27 -1.47
CA ARG A 370 -4.04 2.59 -1.22
C ARG A 370 -5.12 3.10 -2.18
N THR A 371 -6.17 2.31 -2.39
CA THR A 371 -7.39 2.75 -3.07
C THR A 371 -8.03 3.95 -2.36
N ALA A 372 -7.96 3.97 -1.01
CA ALA A 372 -8.47 5.06 -0.19
C ALA A 372 -7.73 6.39 -0.43
N ASP A 373 -6.42 6.37 -0.71
CA ASP A 373 -5.62 7.57 -0.96
C ASP A 373 -6.03 8.29 -2.25
N ASN A 374 -6.77 7.60 -3.14
CA ASN A 374 -7.31 8.15 -4.39
C ASN A 374 -8.83 8.38 -4.34
N ALA A 375 -9.45 8.42 -3.14
CA ALA A 375 -10.91 8.52 -2.96
C ALA A 375 -11.57 9.65 -3.78
N GLY A 376 -10.92 10.82 -3.91
CA GLY A 376 -11.45 11.96 -4.66
C GLY A 376 -11.61 11.73 -6.17
N ASN A 377 -10.99 10.68 -6.72
CA ASN A 377 -11.10 10.29 -8.13
C ASN A 377 -11.95 9.01 -8.35
N LEU A 378 -12.59 8.50 -7.29
CA LEU A 378 -13.40 7.28 -7.32
C LEU A 378 -14.89 7.62 -7.13
N ALA A 379 -15.77 6.71 -7.58
CA ALA A 379 -17.21 6.92 -7.44
C ALA A 379 -17.62 6.96 -5.96
N LYS A 380 -18.57 7.84 -5.61
CA LYS A 380 -19.11 7.94 -4.25
C LYS A 380 -19.72 6.60 -3.84
N GLY A 381 -19.37 6.10 -2.65
CA GLY A 381 -19.76 4.77 -2.16
C GLY A 381 -18.93 3.58 -2.66
N PHE A 382 -18.03 3.76 -3.63
CA PHE A 382 -17.19 2.65 -4.14
C PHE A 382 -16.27 2.06 -3.07
N ILE A 383 -15.58 2.92 -2.32
CA ILE A 383 -14.71 2.48 -1.21
C ILE A 383 -15.54 1.86 -0.09
N GLU A 384 -16.71 2.41 0.22
CA GLU A 384 -17.61 1.89 1.26
C GLU A 384 -18.05 0.46 0.93
N ALA A 385 -18.55 0.22 -0.29
CA ALA A 385 -18.96 -1.11 -0.73
C ALA A 385 -17.80 -2.14 -0.79
N LEU A 386 -16.59 -1.69 -1.15
CA LEU A 386 -15.40 -2.56 -1.12
C LEU A 386 -14.94 -2.86 0.31
N ASN A 387 -15.02 -1.89 1.22
CA ASN A 387 -14.69 -2.09 2.63
C ASN A 387 -15.73 -2.96 3.35
N GLU A 388 -17.02 -2.85 3.01
CA GLU A 388 -18.06 -3.75 3.53
C GLU A 388 -17.80 -5.21 3.13
N ARG A 389 -17.38 -5.45 1.87
CA ARG A 389 -17.19 -6.79 1.33
C ARG A 389 -15.82 -7.42 1.59
N TYR A 390 -14.77 -6.61 1.62
CA TYR A 390 -13.37 -7.06 1.67
C TYR A 390 -12.56 -6.44 2.81
N GLY A 391 -13.11 -5.49 3.57
CA GLY A 391 -12.42 -4.84 4.68
C GLY A 391 -11.95 -5.84 5.72
N GLY A 392 -10.69 -5.70 6.16
CA GLY A 392 -10.05 -6.63 7.09
C GLY A 392 -9.76 -8.03 6.54
N THR A 393 -10.01 -8.33 5.25
CA THR A 393 -9.61 -9.61 4.62
C THR A 393 -8.22 -9.52 3.99
N ARG A 394 -7.55 -10.65 3.75
CA ARG A 394 -6.31 -10.71 2.96
C ARG A 394 -6.50 -10.05 1.59
N LEU A 395 -7.59 -10.39 0.91
CA LEU A 395 -7.91 -9.87 -0.42
C LEU A 395 -8.09 -8.35 -0.41
N GLY A 396 -8.74 -7.79 0.61
CA GLY A 396 -8.85 -6.35 0.81
C GLY A 396 -7.49 -5.67 0.98
N ARG A 397 -6.65 -6.18 1.90
CA ARG A 397 -5.31 -5.62 2.13
C ARG A 397 -4.41 -5.68 0.89
N GLN A 398 -4.48 -6.78 0.13
CA GLN A 398 -3.73 -6.95 -1.11
C GLN A 398 -4.24 -6.03 -2.24
N GLU A 399 -5.54 -6.09 -2.53
CA GLU A 399 -6.14 -5.48 -3.72
C GLU A 399 -6.62 -4.04 -3.48
N LEU A 400 -6.73 -3.56 -2.23
CA LEU A 400 -7.12 -2.19 -1.87
C LEU A 400 -5.98 -1.43 -1.18
N ASP A 401 -5.35 -2.00 -0.16
CA ASP A 401 -4.26 -1.32 0.57
C ASP A 401 -2.90 -1.45 -0.12
N GLY A 402 -2.76 -2.34 -1.09
CA GLY A 402 -1.49 -2.57 -1.80
C GLY A 402 -0.43 -3.20 -0.89
N GLU A 403 -0.84 -4.05 0.04
CA GLU A 403 0.06 -4.78 0.93
C GLU A 403 0.56 -6.07 0.28
N LEU A 404 1.89 -6.23 0.23
CA LEU A 404 2.53 -7.48 -0.15
C LEU A 404 2.53 -8.42 1.06
N ILE A 405 1.48 -9.23 1.17
CA ILE A 405 1.35 -10.26 2.20
C ILE A 405 1.96 -11.55 1.63
N ALA A 406 3.04 -12.01 2.26
CA ALA A 406 3.61 -13.33 2.06
C ALA A 406 3.43 -14.14 3.34
N ASP A 407 3.00 -15.39 3.21
CA ASP A 407 2.97 -16.35 4.31
C ASP A 407 4.23 -17.23 4.21
N ARG A 408 4.71 -17.73 5.35
CA ARG A 408 5.94 -18.54 5.44
C ARG A 408 5.58 -20.02 5.24
N GLU A 409 6.32 -20.73 4.37
CA GLU A 409 5.99 -22.11 3.97
C GLU A 409 6.08 -23.12 5.12
N ASP A 410 7.00 -22.91 6.07
CA ASP A 410 7.19 -23.69 7.29
C ASP A 410 6.48 -23.10 8.52
N ALA A 411 5.48 -22.23 8.32
CA ALA A 411 4.64 -21.73 9.41
C ALA A 411 3.66 -22.79 9.94
N LEU A 412 3.35 -22.74 11.24
CA LEU A 412 2.41 -23.66 11.88
C LEU A 412 0.95 -23.48 11.41
N TRP A 413 0.61 -22.36 10.78
CA TRP A 413 -0.74 -22.08 10.25
C TRP A 413 -0.67 -21.55 8.82
N SER A 414 -1.51 -22.09 7.93
CA SER A 414 -1.76 -21.52 6.61
C SER A 414 -3.00 -20.64 6.60
N ARG A 415 -2.95 -19.53 5.85
CA ARG A 415 -4.02 -18.53 5.86
C ARG A 415 -5.33 -19.04 5.27
N ASP A 416 -5.27 -19.84 4.21
CA ASP A 416 -6.43 -20.47 3.59
C ASP A 416 -7.24 -21.31 4.60
N ARG A 417 -6.55 -21.99 5.54
CA ARG A 417 -7.21 -22.73 6.63
C ARG A 417 -7.86 -21.79 7.63
N LEU A 418 -7.21 -20.67 8.00
CA LEU A 418 -7.77 -19.66 8.91
C LEU A 418 -9.01 -18.98 8.33
N GLU A 419 -9.00 -18.68 7.02
CA GLU A 419 -10.18 -18.15 6.33
C GLU A 419 -11.32 -19.18 6.25
N ALA A 420 -11.01 -20.47 6.04
CA ALA A 420 -12.02 -21.55 5.98
C ALA A 420 -12.70 -21.86 7.33
N ILE A 421 -12.06 -21.62 8.47
CA ILE A 421 -12.65 -21.82 9.81
C ILE A 421 -13.35 -20.56 10.38
N ARG A 422 -13.48 -19.51 9.58
CA ARG A 422 -14.05 -18.23 10.04
C ARG A 422 -15.56 -18.36 10.21
N GLN A 423 -16.02 -18.41 11.45
CA GLN A 423 -17.40 -18.69 11.83
C GLN A 423 -17.79 -17.86 13.05
N ARG A 424 -18.81 -16.99 12.92
CA ARG A 424 -19.41 -16.33 14.09
C ARG A 424 -20.04 -17.39 15.00
N PRO A 425 -19.88 -17.30 16.33
CA PRO A 425 -20.54 -18.22 17.25
C PRO A 425 -22.06 -18.09 17.10
N ALA A 426 -22.75 -19.23 16.99
CA ALA A 426 -24.20 -19.29 16.72
C ALA A 426 -25.08 -19.27 17.97
N GLY A 427 -24.47 -19.33 19.16
CA GLY A 427 -25.13 -19.44 20.46
C GLY A 427 -24.26 -18.91 21.60
N PRO A 428 -24.68 -19.11 22.87
CA PRO A 428 -23.91 -18.70 24.04
C PRO A 428 -22.59 -19.47 24.13
N LEU A 429 -21.63 -18.89 24.84
CA LEU A 429 -20.32 -19.51 25.10
C LEU A 429 -20.28 -19.97 26.55
N ALA A 430 -19.87 -21.22 26.77
CA ALA A 430 -19.89 -21.86 28.08
C ALA A 430 -18.80 -21.35 29.05
N ARG A 431 -17.74 -20.75 28.49
CA ARG A 431 -16.62 -20.13 29.22
C ARG A 431 -15.87 -19.18 28.30
N ILE A 432 -15.48 -18.02 28.78
CA ILE A 432 -14.71 -17.00 28.07
C ILE A 432 -13.45 -16.66 28.88
N VAL A 433 -12.30 -16.52 28.23
CA VAL A 433 -11.03 -16.08 28.84
C VAL A 433 -10.43 -14.93 28.08
N VAL A 434 -9.74 -14.05 28.81
CA VAL A 434 -8.84 -13.04 28.25
C VAL A 434 -7.41 -13.47 28.52
N ALA A 435 -6.66 -13.84 27.49
CA ALA A 435 -5.24 -14.17 27.63
C ALA A 435 -4.36 -12.95 27.32
N VAL A 436 -3.25 -12.83 28.04
CA VAL A 436 -2.37 -11.65 28.02
C VAL A 436 -0.91 -12.07 27.98
N ASP A 437 -0.19 -11.58 26.97
CA ASP A 437 1.28 -11.62 26.90
C ASP A 437 1.80 -10.16 26.96
N PRO A 438 2.28 -9.68 28.12
CA PRO A 438 2.76 -8.32 28.27
C PRO A 438 4.22 -8.18 27.81
N PRO A 439 4.63 -7.03 27.25
CA PRO A 439 6.00 -6.82 26.82
C PRO A 439 6.93 -6.63 28.04
N ALA A 440 8.14 -7.19 27.95
CA ALA A 440 9.16 -7.08 29.00
C ALA A 440 9.60 -5.63 29.29
N THR A 441 9.61 -4.80 28.25
CA THR A 441 10.05 -3.40 28.33
C THR A 441 9.08 -2.52 27.54
N ALA A 442 8.73 -1.36 28.09
CA ALA A 442 7.94 -0.37 27.38
C ALA A 442 8.78 0.30 26.27
N SER A 443 8.30 0.25 25.04
CA SER A 443 8.84 0.97 23.88
C SER A 443 7.71 1.29 22.91
N ALA A 444 7.91 2.23 21.98
CA ALA A 444 6.93 2.58 20.96
C ALA A 444 6.51 1.40 20.05
N HIS A 445 7.30 0.32 20.01
CA HIS A 445 7.05 -0.87 19.20
C HIS A 445 6.73 -2.12 20.02
N SER A 446 6.71 -2.00 21.35
CA SER A 446 6.34 -3.10 22.26
C SER A 446 4.85 -3.39 22.14
N CYS A 447 4.50 -4.64 21.88
CA CYS A 447 3.12 -5.10 21.83
C CYS A 447 2.78 -5.83 23.13
N CYS A 448 1.58 -5.60 23.65
CA CYS A 448 0.94 -6.47 24.63
C CYS A 448 -0.12 -7.29 23.89
N GLY A 449 0.11 -8.60 23.76
CA GLY A 449 -0.88 -9.53 23.24
C GLY A 449 -2.08 -9.60 24.18
N ILE A 450 -3.30 -9.38 23.68
CA ILE A 450 -4.55 -9.49 24.43
C ILE A 450 -5.57 -10.19 23.53
N ILE A 451 -5.79 -11.48 23.77
CA ILE A 451 -6.71 -12.32 22.98
C ILE A 451 -7.90 -12.73 23.84
N VAL A 452 -9.11 -12.52 23.32
CA VAL A 452 -10.35 -13.03 23.92
C VAL A 452 -10.78 -14.29 23.16
N ALA A 453 -10.99 -15.38 23.87
CA ALA A 453 -11.53 -16.62 23.29
C ALA A 453 -12.56 -17.25 24.23
N GLY A 454 -13.50 -18.02 23.69
CA GLY A 454 -14.45 -18.82 24.48
C GLY A 454 -14.62 -20.24 23.97
N LEU A 455 -15.37 -21.05 24.70
CA LEU A 455 -15.83 -22.38 24.28
C LEU A 455 -17.30 -22.31 23.87
N ASP A 456 -17.63 -22.88 22.71
CA ASP A 456 -19.03 -23.13 22.33
C ASP A 456 -19.60 -24.38 23.01
N GLU A 457 -20.90 -24.61 22.85
CA GLU A 457 -21.62 -25.76 23.40
C GLU A 457 -21.09 -27.12 22.90
N ALA A 458 -20.43 -27.14 21.72
CA ALA A 458 -19.79 -28.32 21.15
C ALA A 458 -18.36 -28.56 21.67
N GLY A 459 -17.86 -27.72 22.58
CA GLY A 459 -16.49 -27.80 23.11
C GLY A 459 -15.41 -27.36 22.12
N ARG A 460 -15.77 -26.63 21.07
CA ARG A 460 -14.85 -25.97 20.15
C ARG A 460 -14.43 -24.63 20.73
N ALA A 461 -13.15 -24.27 20.59
CA ALA A 461 -12.70 -22.94 20.98
C ALA A 461 -12.98 -21.93 19.87
N VAL A 462 -13.50 -20.76 20.22
CA VAL A 462 -13.79 -19.67 19.29
C VAL A 462 -12.98 -18.45 19.70
N VAL A 463 -12.09 -17.97 18.83
CA VAL A 463 -11.36 -16.71 19.02
C VAL A 463 -12.34 -15.56 18.73
N LEU A 464 -12.59 -14.72 19.74
CA LEU A 464 -13.64 -13.70 19.70
C LEU A 464 -13.09 -12.33 19.31
N ALA A 465 -11.89 -11.98 19.78
CA ALA A 465 -11.24 -10.71 19.47
C ALA A 465 -9.72 -10.77 19.69
N ASP A 466 -8.98 -10.13 18.78
CA ASP A 466 -7.68 -9.53 19.09
C ASP A 466 -7.91 -8.09 19.59
N LEU A 467 -7.46 -7.80 20.82
CA LEU A 467 -7.53 -6.49 21.46
C LEU A 467 -6.12 -5.99 21.87
N SER A 468 -5.08 -6.59 21.29
CA SER A 468 -3.67 -6.34 21.62
C SER A 468 -3.26 -4.91 21.32
N VAL A 469 -2.56 -4.26 22.27
CA VAL A 469 -2.17 -2.85 22.19
C VAL A 469 -0.66 -2.70 21.94
N VAL A 470 -0.26 -1.67 21.20
CA VAL A 470 1.14 -1.37 20.87
C VAL A 470 1.53 -0.01 21.46
N GLY A 471 2.76 0.09 22.00
CA GLY A 471 3.28 1.33 22.58
C GLY A 471 2.65 1.74 23.92
N ALA A 472 1.81 0.88 24.52
CA ALA A 472 1.09 1.19 25.74
C ALA A 472 1.97 1.10 27.00
N SER A 473 1.72 1.98 27.96
CA SER A 473 2.28 1.88 29.32
C SER A 473 1.70 0.67 30.08
N PRO A 474 2.31 0.23 31.20
CA PRO A 474 1.78 -0.86 32.02
C PRO A 474 0.30 -0.69 32.41
N ALA A 475 -0.08 0.50 32.89
CA ALA A 475 -1.47 0.82 33.20
C ALA A 475 -2.37 0.87 31.94
N GLY A 476 -1.80 1.28 30.79
CA GLY A 476 -2.53 1.35 29.52
C GLY A 476 -2.97 -0.02 29.00
N TRP A 477 -2.06 -1.00 28.97
CA TRP A 477 -2.42 -2.36 28.55
C TRP A 477 -3.27 -3.08 29.59
N ALA A 478 -2.97 -2.94 30.88
CA ALA A 478 -3.79 -3.56 31.93
C ALA A 478 -5.23 -2.99 31.94
N GLY A 479 -5.40 -1.70 31.66
CA GLY A 479 -6.71 -1.10 31.45
C GLY A 479 -7.44 -1.66 30.22
N ALA A 480 -6.71 -2.03 29.15
CA ALA A 480 -7.29 -2.72 28.01
C ALA A 480 -7.76 -4.14 28.36
N VAL A 481 -6.98 -4.88 29.16
CA VAL A 481 -7.37 -6.21 29.68
C VAL A 481 -8.63 -6.13 30.54
N VAL A 482 -8.72 -5.18 31.48
CA VAL A 482 -9.93 -5.02 32.32
C VAL A 482 -11.16 -4.61 31.49
N ARG A 483 -10.98 -3.76 30.46
CA ARG A 483 -12.06 -3.46 29.51
C ARG A 483 -12.48 -4.68 28.69
N ALA A 484 -11.54 -5.51 28.24
CA ALA A 484 -11.83 -6.75 27.53
C ALA A 484 -12.62 -7.72 28.42
N PHE A 485 -12.15 -7.95 29.64
CA PHE A 485 -12.77 -8.80 30.64
C PHE A 485 -14.24 -8.42 30.88
N ARG A 486 -14.51 -7.13 31.14
CA ARG A 486 -15.87 -6.61 31.38
C ARG A 486 -16.74 -6.58 30.11
N ARG A 487 -16.16 -6.29 28.93
CA ARG A 487 -16.91 -6.22 27.66
C ARG A 487 -17.43 -7.58 27.19
N PHE A 488 -16.68 -8.64 27.49
CA PHE A 488 -17.00 -10.00 27.05
C PHE A 488 -17.51 -10.90 28.19
N ASP A 489 -17.77 -10.34 29.37
CA ASP A 489 -18.19 -11.05 30.59
C ASP A 489 -17.35 -12.32 30.86
N ALA A 490 -16.02 -12.14 30.83
CA ALA A 490 -15.08 -13.26 30.87
C ALA A 490 -14.95 -13.88 32.28
N ASP A 491 -14.73 -15.20 32.34
CA ASP A 491 -14.57 -15.91 33.62
C ASP A 491 -13.22 -15.67 34.29
N ARG A 492 -12.15 -15.52 33.48
CA ARG A 492 -10.78 -15.31 33.98
C ARG A 492 -9.87 -14.60 33.00
N VAL A 493 -8.86 -13.93 33.58
CA VAL A 493 -7.67 -13.46 32.86
C VAL A 493 -6.56 -14.50 33.00
N VAL A 494 -5.84 -14.81 31.92
CA VAL A 494 -4.69 -15.71 31.90
C VAL A 494 -3.47 -14.90 31.46
N ALA A 495 -2.45 -14.74 32.32
CA ALA A 495 -1.35 -13.82 32.07
C ALA A 495 0.03 -14.50 32.16
N GLU A 496 0.86 -14.35 31.12
CA GLU A 496 2.24 -14.86 31.12
C GLU A 496 3.13 -14.04 32.08
N VAL A 497 3.85 -14.73 32.98
CA VAL A 497 4.77 -14.08 33.95
C VAL A 497 6.21 -13.96 33.48
N ASN A 498 6.60 -14.55 32.35
CA ASN A 498 8.02 -14.57 31.96
C ASN A 498 8.58 -13.17 31.67
N GLN A 499 7.72 -12.27 31.19
CA GLN A 499 8.07 -10.91 30.81
C GLN A 499 7.79 -9.86 31.90
N GLY A 500 7.59 -10.27 33.16
CA GLY A 500 7.34 -9.30 34.24
C GLY A 500 7.15 -9.85 35.66
N GLY A 501 7.14 -11.17 35.85
CA GLY A 501 6.95 -11.80 37.15
C GLY A 501 5.70 -11.32 37.88
N ASP A 502 5.84 -11.02 39.16
CA ASP A 502 4.75 -10.56 40.02
C ASP A 502 4.24 -9.16 39.66
N MET A 503 5.00 -8.36 38.89
CA MET A 503 4.58 -7.04 38.41
C MET A 503 3.30 -7.13 37.58
N VAL A 504 3.17 -8.16 36.73
CA VAL A 504 1.99 -8.34 35.85
C VAL A 504 0.71 -8.48 36.69
N ALA A 505 0.77 -9.29 37.75
CA ALA A 505 -0.34 -9.47 38.69
C ALA A 505 -0.64 -8.19 39.48
N ALA A 506 0.41 -7.47 39.93
CA ALA A 506 0.27 -6.23 40.68
C ALA A 506 -0.37 -5.10 39.83
N VAL A 507 0.03 -4.96 38.57
CA VAL A 507 -0.49 -3.93 37.64
C VAL A 507 -1.93 -4.22 37.21
N LEU A 508 -2.31 -5.50 37.05
CA LEU A 508 -3.72 -5.86 36.81
C LEU A 508 -4.59 -5.57 38.05
N ARG A 509 -4.12 -5.98 39.25
CA ARG A 509 -4.86 -5.81 40.51
C ARG A 509 -4.92 -4.37 41.02
N SER A 510 -4.02 -3.49 40.58
CA SER A 510 -4.09 -2.06 40.92
C SER A 510 -5.20 -1.32 40.16
N ILE A 511 -5.65 -1.86 39.02
CA ILE A 511 -6.80 -1.35 38.26
C ILE A 511 -8.10 -2.02 38.71
N ASP A 512 -8.07 -3.33 38.94
CA ASP A 512 -9.22 -4.09 39.45
C ASP A 512 -8.76 -5.19 40.42
N ALA A 513 -8.90 -4.94 41.72
CA ALA A 513 -8.45 -5.86 42.77
C ALA A 513 -9.25 -7.17 42.81
N ALA A 514 -10.46 -7.20 42.23
CA ALA A 514 -11.32 -8.39 42.19
C ALA A 514 -11.07 -9.26 40.94
N LEU A 515 -10.20 -8.82 40.02
CA LEU A 515 -9.98 -9.49 38.74
C LEU A 515 -9.47 -10.94 38.93
N PRO A 516 -10.17 -11.96 38.40
CA PRO A 516 -9.77 -13.36 38.52
C PRO A 516 -8.60 -13.69 37.58
N VAL A 517 -7.38 -13.32 37.99
CA VAL A 517 -6.15 -13.55 37.22
C VAL A 517 -5.51 -14.90 37.58
N THR A 518 -5.32 -15.75 36.57
CA THR A 518 -4.47 -16.94 36.62
C THR A 518 -3.11 -16.62 36.00
N MET A 519 -2.04 -16.70 36.79
CA MET A 519 -0.67 -16.50 36.28
C MET A 519 -0.14 -17.80 35.67
N VAL A 520 0.43 -17.73 34.47
CA VAL A 520 1.01 -18.89 33.76
C VAL A 520 2.47 -18.62 33.39
N ARG A 521 3.30 -19.69 33.40
CA ARG A 521 4.74 -19.62 33.12
C ARG A 521 5.09 -20.59 32.00
N ALA A 522 5.66 -20.10 30.90
CA ALA A 522 6.19 -20.99 29.86
C ALA A 522 7.40 -21.78 30.40
N THR A 523 7.39 -23.09 30.19
CA THR A 523 8.50 -24.01 30.52
C THR A 523 9.16 -24.61 29.27
N ARG A 524 8.66 -24.26 28.08
CA ARG A 524 9.15 -24.69 26.76
C ARG A 524 9.24 -23.48 25.84
N GLY A 525 10.10 -23.57 24.82
CA GLY A 525 10.23 -22.54 23.78
C GLY A 525 8.90 -22.29 23.05
N LYS A 526 8.75 -21.09 22.49
CA LYS A 526 7.49 -20.60 21.88
C LYS A 526 6.91 -21.59 20.86
N PHE A 527 7.75 -22.14 19.97
CA PHE A 527 7.33 -23.11 18.95
C PHE A 527 6.73 -24.39 19.54
N LEU A 528 7.44 -25.05 20.48
CA LEU A 528 6.97 -26.26 21.16
C LEU A 528 5.71 -26.05 22.05
N ARG A 529 5.33 -24.80 22.34
CA ARG A 529 4.04 -24.46 22.96
C ARG A 529 2.92 -24.25 21.95
N ALA A 530 3.27 -23.81 20.75
CA ALA A 530 2.35 -23.54 19.66
C ALA A 530 1.90 -24.81 18.93
N GLU A 531 2.77 -25.81 18.74
CA GLU A 531 2.44 -27.07 18.04
C GLU A 531 1.15 -27.77 18.54
N PRO A 532 0.91 -27.95 19.86
CA PRO A 532 -0.33 -28.59 20.33
C PRO A 532 -1.57 -27.75 20.03
N VAL A 533 -1.43 -26.43 19.91
CA VAL A 533 -2.52 -25.52 19.55
C VAL A 533 -2.76 -25.55 18.05
N ALA A 534 -1.71 -25.58 17.21
CA ALA A 534 -1.83 -25.77 15.77
C ALA A 534 -2.58 -27.08 15.44
N ALA A 535 -2.27 -28.17 16.13
CA ALA A 535 -3.00 -29.44 16.00
C ALA A 535 -4.50 -29.33 16.32
N LEU A 536 -4.94 -28.40 17.19
CA LEU A 536 -6.38 -28.16 17.43
C LEU A 536 -7.05 -27.47 16.23
N TYR A 537 -6.34 -26.61 15.49
CA TYR A 537 -6.84 -26.03 14.25
C TYR A 537 -7.01 -27.12 13.18
N GLU A 538 -6.02 -27.99 13.01
CA GLU A 538 -6.10 -29.11 12.05
C GLU A 538 -7.23 -30.10 12.36
N GLN A 539 -7.54 -30.29 13.65
CA GLN A 539 -8.67 -31.11 14.11
C GLN A 539 -10.05 -30.42 13.94
N GLY A 540 -10.12 -29.19 13.43
CA GLY A 540 -11.36 -28.41 13.35
C GLY A 540 -11.94 -28.02 14.72
N ARG A 541 -11.10 -28.00 15.77
CA ARG A 541 -11.48 -27.72 17.16
C ARG A 541 -11.28 -26.26 17.56
N VAL A 542 -10.88 -25.41 16.61
CA VAL A 542 -10.79 -23.96 16.76
C VAL A 542 -11.51 -23.26 15.59
N ALA A 543 -12.21 -22.17 15.88
CA ALA A 543 -12.83 -21.27 14.91
C ALA A 543 -12.48 -19.80 15.23
N HIS A 544 -12.60 -18.91 14.25
CA HIS A 544 -12.41 -17.46 14.42
C HIS A 544 -13.73 -16.72 14.19
N ALA A 545 -14.19 -15.91 15.15
CA ALA A 545 -15.47 -15.20 15.08
C ALA A 545 -15.50 -14.04 14.06
N GLY A 546 -14.33 -13.55 13.68
CA GLY A 546 -14.13 -12.44 12.75
C GLY A 546 -12.76 -12.53 12.09
N SER A 547 -12.30 -11.45 11.45
CA SER A 547 -10.93 -11.34 10.94
C SER A 547 -10.04 -10.64 11.95
N PHE A 548 -8.83 -11.16 12.17
CA PHE A 548 -7.85 -10.64 13.11
C PHE A 548 -6.49 -10.45 12.41
N PRO A 549 -6.34 -9.49 11.47
CA PRO A 549 -5.26 -9.49 10.50
C PRO A 549 -3.86 -9.53 11.10
N GLU A 550 -3.60 -8.77 12.17
CA GLU A 550 -2.29 -8.71 12.83
C GLU A 550 -1.96 -9.97 13.64
N LEU A 551 -2.98 -10.68 14.14
CA LEU A 551 -2.83 -12.00 14.76
C LEU A 551 -2.60 -13.07 13.68
N GLU A 552 -3.41 -13.08 12.63
CA GLU A 552 -3.30 -14.01 11.49
C GLU A 552 -1.94 -13.86 10.78
N ASP A 553 -1.42 -12.64 10.66
CA ASP A 553 -0.07 -12.38 10.15
C ASP A 553 1.02 -12.98 11.04
N GLN A 554 0.90 -12.90 12.38
CA GLN A 554 1.83 -13.60 13.27
C GLN A 554 1.69 -15.12 13.17
N MET A 555 0.47 -15.65 13.03
CA MET A 555 0.23 -17.09 12.87
C MET A 555 0.86 -17.65 11.58
N CYS A 556 0.76 -16.90 10.48
CA CYS A 556 1.25 -17.32 9.15
C CYS A 556 2.73 -16.95 8.87
N ASP A 557 3.41 -16.24 9.78
CA ASP A 557 4.86 -15.97 9.74
C ASP A 557 5.65 -16.79 10.78
N PHE A 558 4.97 -17.50 11.68
CA PHE A 558 5.61 -18.19 12.81
C PHE A 558 6.03 -19.63 12.47
N GLY A 559 7.32 -19.80 12.17
CA GLY A 559 7.99 -21.09 11.98
C GLY A 559 8.91 -21.49 13.15
N PRO A 560 9.75 -22.53 12.98
CA PRO A 560 10.63 -23.08 14.04
C PRO A 560 11.53 -22.02 14.71
N ASP A 561 12.07 -21.09 13.92
CA ASP A 561 12.95 -20.00 14.39
C ASP A 561 12.19 -18.78 14.92
N GLY A 562 10.86 -18.83 14.98
CA GLY A 562 9.98 -17.71 15.31
C GLY A 562 9.48 -16.94 14.09
N LEU A 563 9.19 -15.65 14.27
CA LEU A 563 8.77 -14.74 13.20
C LEU A 563 9.97 -14.37 12.31
N SER A 564 9.75 -14.19 11.00
CA SER A 564 10.79 -13.79 10.04
C SER A 564 11.39 -12.41 10.35
N SER A 565 10.65 -11.58 11.09
CA SER A 565 11.13 -10.28 11.58
C SER A 565 12.08 -10.36 12.80
N GLY A 566 12.29 -11.54 13.39
CA GLY A 566 13.02 -11.73 14.64
C GLY A 566 12.33 -11.14 15.88
N ARG A 567 11.11 -10.60 15.73
CA ARG A 567 10.32 -10.03 16.83
C ARG A 567 9.58 -11.13 17.61
N SER A 568 9.16 -10.78 18.83
CA SER A 568 8.31 -11.63 19.65
C SER A 568 6.89 -11.74 19.04
N PRO A 569 6.31 -12.95 18.98
CA PRO A 569 4.95 -13.19 18.45
C PRO A 569 3.88 -12.96 19.52
N ASP A 570 3.85 -11.76 20.12
CA ASP A 570 3.10 -11.48 21.36
C ASP A 570 1.58 -11.79 21.27
N ARG A 571 0.97 -11.58 20.09
CA ARG A 571 -0.48 -11.86 19.86
C ARG A 571 -0.72 -13.37 19.79
N LEU A 572 0.15 -14.08 19.08
CA LEU A 572 0.12 -15.54 18.97
C LEU A 572 0.43 -16.23 20.31
N ASP A 573 1.36 -15.71 21.12
CA ASP A 573 1.60 -16.24 22.47
C ASP A 573 0.36 -16.09 23.37
N ALA A 574 -0.30 -14.93 23.34
CA ALA A 574 -1.57 -14.73 24.02
C ALA A 574 -2.67 -15.68 23.48
N LEU A 575 -2.76 -15.90 22.16
CA LEU A 575 -3.67 -16.88 21.55
C LEU A 575 -3.39 -18.31 22.05
N VAL A 576 -2.12 -18.72 22.07
CA VAL A 576 -1.69 -20.03 22.56
C VAL A 576 -2.10 -20.24 24.01
N TRP A 577 -1.96 -19.22 24.87
CA TRP A 577 -2.45 -19.28 26.24
C TRP A 577 -3.97 -19.34 26.34
N ALA A 578 -4.72 -18.56 25.56
CA ALA A 578 -6.18 -18.61 25.55
C ALA A 578 -6.69 -20.02 25.21
N LEU A 579 -6.18 -20.60 24.12
CA LEU A 579 -6.60 -21.92 23.64
C LEU A 579 -6.11 -23.05 24.55
N THR A 580 -4.92 -22.93 25.15
CA THR A 580 -4.43 -23.86 26.18
C THR A 580 -5.33 -23.85 27.41
N ALA A 581 -5.66 -22.67 27.93
CA ALA A 581 -6.51 -22.47 29.11
C ALA A 581 -7.97 -22.89 28.89
N LEU A 582 -8.44 -22.97 27.64
CA LEU A 582 -9.77 -23.44 27.29
C LEU A 582 -9.81 -24.95 27.00
N VAL A 583 -8.86 -25.48 26.22
CA VAL A 583 -8.98 -26.83 25.61
C VAL A 583 -8.01 -27.85 26.18
N LEU A 584 -6.80 -27.43 26.58
CA LEU A 584 -5.72 -28.34 27.00
C LEU A 584 -5.62 -28.47 28.54
N GLU A 585 -5.98 -27.42 29.28
CA GLU A 585 -6.14 -27.47 30.73
C GLU A 585 -7.35 -28.34 31.14
N ARG A 586 -7.10 -29.63 31.36
CA ARG A 586 -8.09 -30.55 31.97
C ARG A 586 -8.33 -30.15 33.43
N ARG A 587 -9.32 -29.28 33.68
CA ARG A 587 -9.99 -29.25 34.98
C ARG A 587 -10.89 -30.48 35.06
N GLY A 588 -10.64 -31.35 36.04
CA GLY A 588 -11.59 -32.40 36.38
C GLY A 588 -12.89 -31.75 36.86
N GLU A 589 -14.03 -32.23 36.35
CA GLU A 589 -15.34 -31.84 36.86
C GLU A 589 -15.40 -32.11 38.37
N PRO A 590 -15.99 -31.22 39.17
CA PRO A 590 -16.26 -31.49 40.58
C PRO A 590 -17.32 -32.59 40.69
N ARG A 591 -16.87 -33.85 40.66
CA ARG A 591 -17.74 -35.00 40.95
C ARG A 591 -18.06 -35.00 42.44
N VAL A 592 -19.31 -34.69 42.77
CA VAL A 592 -19.88 -34.97 44.09
C VAL A 592 -19.72 -36.47 44.34
N ARG A 593 -18.96 -36.84 45.37
CA ARG A 593 -19.03 -38.19 45.91
C ARG A 593 -20.28 -38.26 46.74
N GLU A 594 -21.25 -39.06 46.32
CA GLU A 594 -22.19 -39.64 47.26
C GLU A 594 -21.38 -40.50 48.26
N ILE A 595 -21.67 -40.32 49.55
CA ILE A 595 -21.02 -41.00 50.69
C ILE A 595 -22.02 -41.98 51.29
#